data_AF-A0A357CWV4-F1
#
_entry.id   AF-A0A357CWV4-F1
#
_cell.length_a   1.000
_cell.length_b   1.000
_cell.length_c   1.000
_cell.angle_alpha   90.00
_cell.angle_beta   90.00
_cell.angle_gamma   90.00
#
_symmetry.space_group_name_H-M   'P 1'
#
loop_
_entity.id
_entity.type
_entity.pdbx_description
1 polymer ?
#
loop_
_entity_poly.entity_id
_entity_poly.type
_entity_poly.pdbx_seq_one_letter_code
_entity_poly.pdbx_strand_id
1 'polypeptide(L)'
;QIIRPTGLLDPVIEVRPVKGQIDDLLGEIRQHAERKERVLVTTLTKKMAEDLSEYLELHQVRCRYMHFGIDTIERIDILKGLRTGEFDVLVGINLLREGL
;
A
#
# COMPACT_ATOMS: atom_id res chain seq x y z
N GLN A 1 19.77 -14.85 -11.69
CA GLN A 1 19.48 -14.41 -10.30
C GLN A 1 20.21 -13.10 -10.08
N ILE A 2 19.51 -12.00 -9.79
CA ILE A 2 20.14 -10.70 -9.56
C ILE A 2 20.67 -10.73 -8.12
N ILE A 3 22.00 -10.81 -7.95
CA ILE A 3 22.61 -10.75 -6.62
C ILE A 3 22.64 -9.28 -6.20
N ARG A 4 21.81 -8.92 -5.22
CA ARG A 4 21.85 -7.59 -4.60
C ARG A 4 23.00 -7.55 -3.58
N PRO A 5 23.84 -6.50 -3.53
CA PRO A 5 24.91 -6.38 -2.53
C PRO A 5 24.43 -6.48 -1.08
N THR A 6 23.15 -6.17 -0.83
CA THR A 6 22.49 -6.26 0.48
C THR A 6 22.07 -7.68 0.87
N GLY A 7 22.08 -8.64 -0.06
CA GLY A 7 21.54 -9.98 0.16
C GLY A 7 20.00 -10.07 0.18
N LEU A 8 19.30 -8.99 -0.18
CA LEU A 8 17.82 -9.00 -0.24
C LEU A 8 17.33 -9.96 -1.32
N LEU A 9 16.45 -10.86 -0.91
CA LEU A 9 15.77 -11.82 -1.78
C LEU A 9 14.56 -11.17 -2.46
N ASP A 10 14.13 -11.76 -3.58
CA ASP A 10 12.84 -11.41 -4.16
C ASP A 10 11.71 -11.85 -3.22
N PRO A 11 10.62 -11.07 -3.13
CA PRO A 11 9.51 -11.40 -2.24
C PRO A 11 8.78 -12.67 -2.71
N VAL A 12 8.14 -13.36 -1.77
CA VAL A 12 7.23 -14.47 -2.07
C VAL A 12 5.97 -13.91 -2.74
N ILE A 13 5.46 -14.62 -3.74
CA ILE A 13 4.24 -14.27 -4.48
C ILE A 13 3.17 -15.32 -4.18
N GLU A 14 2.00 -14.86 -3.75
CA GLU A 14 0.83 -15.68 -3.51
C GLU A 14 -0.34 -15.22 -4.39
N VAL A 15 -1.14 -16.16 -4.87
CA VAL A 15 -2.37 -15.87 -5.63
C VAL A 15 -3.56 -16.31 -4.80
N ARG A 16 -4.43 -15.35 -4.45
CA ARG A 16 -5.62 -15.59 -3.62
C ARG A 16 -6.91 -15.37 -4.43
N PRO A 17 -8.01 -16.09 -4.15
CA PRO A 17 -9.30 -15.88 -4.82
C PRO A 17 -9.90 -14.50 -4.53
N VAL A 18 -10.74 -14.01 -5.45
CA VAL A 18 -11.46 -12.73 -5.29
C VAL A 18 -12.48 -12.78 -4.15
N LYS A 19 -13.07 -13.94 -3.88
CA LYS A 19 -14.10 -14.09 -2.84
C LYS A 19 -13.48 -13.82 -1.46
N GLY A 20 -13.95 -12.77 -0.78
CA GLY A 20 -13.45 -12.37 0.54
C GLY A 20 -12.13 -11.60 0.49
N GLN A 21 -11.66 -11.15 -0.68
CA GLN A 21 -10.36 -10.50 -0.84
C GLN A 21 -10.17 -9.25 0.05
N ILE A 22 -11.24 -8.53 0.36
CA ILE A 22 -11.18 -7.29 1.15
C ILE A 22 -10.96 -7.61 2.63
N ASP A 23 -11.66 -8.62 3.16
CA ASP A 23 -11.50 -9.07 4.54
C ASP A 23 -10.12 -9.72 4.75
N ASP A 24 -9.66 -10.50 3.77
CA ASP A 24 -8.33 -11.10 3.75
C ASP A 24 -7.24 -10.01 3.76
N LEU A 25 -7.35 -9.01 2.87
CA LEU A 25 -6.45 -7.87 2.83
C LEU A 25 -6.44 -7.09 4.15
N LEU A 26 -7.60 -6.87 4.77
CA LEU A 26 -7.70 -6.18 6.06
C LEU A 26 -6.97 -6.97 7.17
N GLY A 27 -7.09 -8.29 7.17
CA GLY A 27 -6.36 -9.18 8.08
C GLY A 27 -4.84 -9.09 7.90
N GLU A 28 -4.36 -9.12 6.66
CA GLU A 28 -2.93 -8.97 6.35
C GLU A 28 -2.41 -7.58 6.77
N ILE A 29 -3.15 -6.51 6.43
CA ILE A 29 -2.79 -5.14 6.81
C ILE A 29 -2.57 -5.02 8.32
N ARG A 30 -3.47 -5.59 9.13
CA ARG A 30 -3.36 -5.51 10.59
C ARG A 30 -2.12 -6.24 11.10
N GLN A 31 -1.87 -7.45 10.60
CA GLN A 31 -0.67 -8.23 10.97
C GLN A 31 0.63 -7.49 10.61
N HIS A 32 0.69 -6.86 9.43
CA HIS A 32 1.84 -6.07 9.01
C HIS A 32 1.99 -4.78 9.83
N ALA A 33 0.89 -4.09 10.14
CA ALA A 33 0.90 -2.88 10.96
C ALA A 33 1.41 -3.15 12.39
N GLU A 34 1.04 -4.28 13.01
CA GLU A 34 1.55 -4.71 14.32
C GLU A 34 3.07 -4.90 14.31
N ARG A 35 3.64 -5.35 13.18
CA ARG A 35 5.09 -5.50 12.96
C ARG A 35 5.79 -4.20 12.56
N LYS A 36 5.06 -3.07 12.48
CA LYS A 36 5.55 -1.77 11.96
C LYS A 36 6.02 -1.84 10.51
N GLU A 37 5.46 -2.76 9.72
CA GLU A 37 5.68 -2.88 8.29
C GLU A 37 4.70 -1.98 7.53
N ARG A 38 4.88 -1.84 6.22
CA ARG A 38 4.06 -0.98 5.35
C ARG A 38 3.45 -1.78 4.22
N VAL A 39 2.21 -1.45 3.87
CA VAL A 39 1.45 -2.14 2.82
C VAL A 39 1.19 -1.19 1.66
N LEU A 40 1.47 -1.67 0.45
CA LEU A 40 1.14 -0.99 -0.80
C LEU A 40 -0.01 -1.73 -1.47
N VAL A 41 -1.07 -1.03 -1.84
CA VAL A 41 -2.23 -1.62 -2.52
C VAL A 41 -2.46 -0.94 -3.85
N THR A 42 -2.41 -1.72 -4.94
CA THR A 42 -2.68 -1.25 -6.29
C THR A 42 -4.06 -1.71 -6.77
N THR A 43 -4.92 -0.78 -7.14
CA THR A 43 -6.21 -1.03 -7.78
C THR A 43 -6.17 -0.66 -9.27
N LEU A 44 -7.26 -0.92 -10.01
CA LEU A 44 -7.32 -0.65 -11.45
C LEU A 44 -7.87 0.73 -11.80
N THR A 45 -8.70 1.32 -10.94
CA THR A 45 -9.39 2.58 -11.22
C THR A 45 -9.33 3.52 -10.03
N LYS A 46 -9.45 4.83 -10.30
CA LYS A 46 -9.54 5.87 -9.27
C LYS A 46 -10.66 5.57 -8.28
N LYS A 47 -11.85 5.24 -8.79
CA LYS A 47 -13.01 4.92 -7.95
C LYS A 47 -12.74 3.74 -7.03
N MET A 48 -12.13 2.66 -7.53
CA MET A 48 -11.78 1.52 -6.66
C MET A 48 -10.78 1.88 -5.57
N ALA A 49 -9.82 2.76 -5.85
CA ALA A 49 -8.87 3.23 -4.84
C ALA A 49 -9.56 4.10 -3.78
N GLU A 50 -10.47 4.98 -4.19
CA GLU A 50 -11.28 5.82 -3.29
C GLU A 50 -12.18 4.96 -2.41
N ASP A 51 -12.99 4.09 -3.01
CA ASP A 51 -13.91 3.19 -2.31
C ASP A 51 -13.15 2.29 -1.31
N LEU A 52 -11.97 1.78 -1.69
CA LEU A 52 -11.16 0.95 -0.80
C LEU A 52 -10.56 1.75 0.35
N SER A 53 -10.08 2.97 0.09
CA SER A 53 -9.50 3.82 1.13
C SER A 53 -10.55 4.20 2.16
N GLU A 54 -11.76 4.58 1.72
CA GLU A 54 -12.89 4.85 2.61
C GLU A 54 -13.25 3.63 3.45
N TYR A 55 -13.34 2.45 2.83
CA TYR A 55 -13.59 1.20 3.56
C TYR A 55 -12.52 0.94 4.64
N LEU A 56 -11.24 1.09 4.32
CA LEU A 56 -10.14 0.87 5.25
C LEU A 56 -10.18 1.89 6.42
N GLU A 57 -10.46 3.16 6.14
CA GLU A 57 -10.61 4.20 7.17
C GLU A 57 -11.78 3.90 8.12
N LEU A 58 -12.93 3.47 7.59
CA LEU A 58 -14.08 3.04 8.40
C LEU A 58 -13.73 1.87 9.33
N HIS A 59 -12.81 1.00 8.91
CA HIS A 59 -12.28 -0.11 9.70
C HIS A 59 -11.04 0.24 10.53
N GLN A 60 -10.80 1.54 10.75
CA GLN A 60 -9.74 2.10 11.60
C GLN A 60 -8.32 1.78 11.13
N VAL A 61 -8.13 1.56 9.85
CA VAL A 61 -6.81 1.43 9.24
C VAL A 61 -6.28 2.83 8.94
N ARG A 62 -5.03 3.09 9.33
CA ARG A 62 -4.32 4.33 8.96
C ARG A 62 -3.85 4.18 7.51
N CYS A 63 -4.64 4.63 6.55
CA CYS A 63 -4.29 4.62 5.14
C CYS A 63 -4.29 6.01 4.50
N ARG A 64 -3.62 6.13 3.35
CA ARG A 64 -3.70 7.30 2.47
C ARG A 64 -3.87 6.84 1.03
N TYR A 65 -4.58 7.64 0.26
CA TYR A 65 -4.76 7.45 -1.19
C TYR A 65 -3.79 8.33 -1.98
N MET A 66 -3.07 7.74 -2.95
CA MET A 66 -2.24 8.45 -3.92
C MET A 66 -2.88 8.39 -5.32
N HIS A 67 -3.39 9.54 -5.79
CA HIS A 67 -3.94 9.67 -7.14
C HIS A 67 -2.92 10.25 -8.13
N PHE A 68 -3.15 10.02 -9.43
CA PHE A 68 -2.26 10.47 -10.52
C PHE A 68 -2.07 12.00 -10.64
N GLY A 69 -2.93 12.78 -9.98
CA GLY A 69 -2.98 14.25 -10.09
C GLY A 69 -2.38 15.00 -8.90
N ILE A 70 -1.76 14.30 -7.94
CA ILE A 70 -1.05 14.98 -6.85
C ILE A 70 0.20 15.65 -7.39
N ASP A 71 0.55 16.80 -6.83
CA ASP A 71 1.79 17.46 -7.19
C ASP A 71 3.02 16.70 -6.64
N THR A 72 4.20 17.06 -7.14
CA THR A 72 5.45 16.39 -6.76
C THR A 72 5.76 16.53 -5.27
N ILE A 73 5.41 17.65 -4.65
CA ILE A 73 5.71 17.93 -3.24
C ILE A 73 4.82 17.06 -2.36
N GLU A 74 3.51 17.07 -2.62
CA GLU A 74 2.53 16.25 -1.91
C GLU A 74 2.88 14.76 -2.01
N ARG A 75 3.35 14.30 -3.18
CA ARG A 75 3.83 12.93 -3.35
C ARG A 75 4.98 12.59 -2.40
N ILE A 76 5.97 13.47 -2.31
CA ILE A 76 7.14 13.27 -1.44
C ILE A 76 6.68 13.21 0.02
N ASP A 77 5.76 14.09 0.42
CA ASP A 77 5.24 14.13 1.79
C ASP A 77 4.44 12.86 2.14
N ILE A 78 3.60 12.36 1.22
CA ILE A 78 2.88 11.09 1.41
C ILE A 78 3.87 9.94 1.57
N LEU A 79 4.89 9.83 0.70
CA LEU A 79 5.89 8.77 0.78
C LEU A 79 6.73 8.86 2.05
N LYS A 80 7.06 10.07 2.49
CA LYS A 80 7.74 10.31 3.76
C LYS A 80 6.87 9.87 4.94
N GLY A 81 5.59 10.24 4.96
CA GLY A 81 4.63 9.83 5.98
C GLY A 81 4.50 8.31 6.08
N LEU A 82 4.51 7.60 4.95
CA LEU A 82 4.52 6.14 4.94
C LEU A 82 5.81 5.59 5.59
N ARG A 83 6.97 6.14 5.23
CA ARG A 83 8.27 5.71 5.77
C ARG A 83 8.41 6.02 7.27
N THR A 84 7.91 7.17 7.74
CA THR A 84 7.93 7.56 9.15
C THR A 84 6.87 6.84 9.99
N GLY A 85 5.86 6.24 9.34
CA GLY A 85 4.79 5.51 10.03
C GLY A 85 3.65 6.37 10.54
N GLU A 86 3.46 7.55 9.94
CA GLU A 86 2.25 8.37 10.13
C GLU A 86 0.99 7.57 9.73
N PHE A 87 1.13 6.72 8.72
CA PHE A 87 0.13 5.75 8.28
C PHE A 87 0.82 4.46 7.81
N ASP A 88 0.06 3.37 7.70
CA ASP A 88 0.60 2.03 7.45
C ASP A 88 0.33 1.53 6.01
N VAL A 89 -0.69 2.08 5.35
CA VAL A 89 -1.16 1.60 4.04
C VAL A 89 -1.23 2.73 3.01
N LEU A 90 -0.62 2.52 1.84
CA LEU A 90 -0.75 3.41 0.68
C LEU A 90 -1.57 2.73 -0.41
N VAL A 91 -2.73 3.30 -0.74
CA VAL A 91 -3.59 2.83 -1.83
C VAL A 91 -3.35 3.68 -3.07
N GLY A 92 -3.28 3.07 -4.25
CA GLY A 92 -3.23 3.79 -5.52
C GLY A 92 -3.45 2.88 -6.71
N ILE A 93 -3.20 3.39 -7.92
CA ILE A 93 -3.41 2.63 -9.17
C ILE A 93 -2.07 2.11 -9.68
N ASN A 94 -1.17 3.05 -9.97
CA ASN A 94 0.19 2.75 -10.39
C ASN A 94 1.17 3.36 -9.38
N LEU A 95 1.45 2.60 -8.34
CA LEU A 95 2.40 3.00 -7.30
C LEU A 95 3.85 2.87 -7.80
N LEU A 96 4.15 1.94 -8.70
CA LEU A 96 5.52 1.53 -9.07
C LEU A 96 6.23 2.47 -10.05
N ARG A 97 6.35 3.76 -9.72
CA ARG A 97 7.26 4.68 -10.41
C ARG A 97 8.53 4.90 -9.59
N GLU A 98 9.61 5.25 -10.29
CA GLU A 98 10.95 5.49 -9.74
C GLU A 98 10.90 6.22 -8.38
N GLY A 99 11.34 5.55 -7.31
CA GLY A 99 11.47 6.14 -5.96
C GLY A 99 10.55 5.61 -4.86
N LEU A 100 9.64 4.68 -5.14
CA LEU A 100 8.98 3.88 -4.10
C LEU A 100 9.89 2.78 -3.57
#